data_AF-A0A381TWH8-F1
#
_entry.id   AF-A0A381TWH8-F1
#
_cell.length_a   1.000
_cell.length_b   1.000
_cell.length_c   1.000
_cell.angle_alpha   90.00
_cell.angle_beta   90.00
_cell.angle_gamma   90.00
#
_symmetry.space_group_name_H-M   'P 1'
#
loop_
_entity.id
_entity.type
_entity.pdbx_description
1 polymer ?
#
loop_
_entity_poly.entity_id
_entity_poly.type
_entity_poly.pdbx_seq_one_letter_code
_entity_poly.pdbx_strand_id
1 'polypeptide(L)'
;MAKKAKETPKQAAERMAKLRAKRKPAKYKNIYPSVLAKPDDDPLSLKNVKEWIKHAKEEASAFARSARGSSPKEKTKSQALADNKLGYVRFMEHYLRTGDWISDYMGKEENQRINWKCVAMAYYPDGTPKRTAGVWYPDIKKKWTNNMTVMSELVAITDKQFVGK
;
A
#
# COMPACT_ATOMS: atom_id res chain seq x y z
N MET A 1 36.01 43.64 -0.98
CA MET A 1 35.25 42.38 -1.23
C MET A 1 35.37 41.50 0.01
N ALA A 2 34.32 41.39 0.84
CA ALA A 2 34.39 40.62 2.09
C ALA A 2 34.38 39.10 1.81
N LYS A 3 35.47 38.42 2.19
CA LYS A 3 35.65 36.96 2.09
C LYS A 3 34.64 36.29 3.04
N LYS A 4 33.60 35.63 2.51
CA LYS A 4 32.68 34.82 3.34
C LYS A 4 33.49 33.72 4.05
N ALA A 5 33.55 33.76 5.37
CA ALA A 5 34.15 32.70 6.17
C ALA A 5 33.41 31.37 5.85
N LYS A 6 34.17 30.35 5.43
CA LYS A 6 33.63 29.00 5.19
C LYS A 6 33.19 28.43 6.54
N GLU A 7 31.88 28.23 6.70
CA GLU A 7 31.27 27.54 7.84
C GLU A 7 31.95 26.17 8.00
N THR A 8 32.48 25.87 9.19
CA THR A 8 33.12 24.56 9.42
C THR A 8 32.05 23.45 9.42
N PRO A 9 32.40 22.19 9.10
CA PRO A 9 31.43 21.09 9.06
C PRO A 9 30.63 20.91 10.36
N LYS A 10 31.25 21.20 11.51
CA LYS A 10 30.62 21.14 12.83
C LYS A 10 29.56 22.23 13.02
N GLN A 11 29.86 23.46 12.62
CA GLN A 11 28.91 24.59 12.67
C GLN A 11 27.71 24.36 11.73
N ALA A 12 27.96 23.78 10.55
CA ALA A 12 26.89 23.39 9.64
C ALA A 12 26.00 22.29 10.24
N ALA A 13 26.57 21.28 10.91
CA ALA A 13 25.82 20.23 11.58
C ALA A 13 24.94 20.76 12.73
N GLU A 14 25.48 21.63 13.58
CA GLU A 14 24.75 22.28 14.67
C GLU A 14 23.64 23.21 14.16
N ARG A 15 23.90 23.95 13.08
CA ARG A 15 22.87 24.77 12.42
C ARG A 15 21.74 23.89 11.88
N MET A 16 22.06 22.79 11.21
CA MET A 16 21.06 21.83 10.71
C MET A 16 20.28 21.14 11.84
N ALA A 17 20.92 20.83 12.96
CA ALA A 17 20.25 20.28 14.14
C ALA A 17 19.25 21.30 14.75
N LYS A 18 19.67 22.56 14.91
CA LYS A 18 18.79 23.66 15.37
C LYS A 18 17.62 23.90 14.41
N LEU A 19 17.85 23.79 13.09
CA LEU A 19 16.80 23.90 12.07
C LEU A 19 15.83 22.71 12.09
N ARG A 20 16.31 21.49 12.36
CA ARG A 20 15.47 20.30 12.54
C ARG A 20 14.60 20.40 13.79
N ALA A 21 15.17 20.85 14.91
CA ALA A 21 14.45 21.03 16.18
C ALA A 21 13.36 22.12 16.10
N LYS A 22 13.56 23.15 15.28
CA LYS A 22 12.57 24.22 15.03
C LYS A 22 11.54 23.86 13.97
N ARG A 23 11.60 22.68 13.36
CA ARG A 23 10.67 22.28 12.29
C ARG A 23 9.31 21.99 12.91
N LYS A 24 8.41 22.97 12.82
CA LYS A 24 6.98 22.80 13.13
C LYS A 24 6.45 21.57 12.38
N PRO A 25 5.50 20.81 12.94
CA PRO A 25 4.86 19.71 12.22
C PRO A 25 4.32 20.28 10.90
N ALA A 26 4.81 19.75 9.80
CA ALA A 26 4.50 20.27 8.48
C ALA A 26 2.99 20.18 8.27
N LYS A 27 2.33 21.33 8.08
CA LYS A 27 0.91 21.38 7.72
C LYS A 27 0.79 20.96 6.26
N TYR A 28 0.48 19.69 6.04
CA TYR A 28 0.25 19.18 4.70
C TYR A 28 -1.22 19.39 4.32
N LYS A 29 -1.48 20.36 3.43
CA LYS A 29 -2.84 20.59 2.90
C LYS A 29 -3.30 19.48 1.94
N ASN A 30 -2.35 18.79 1.31
CA ASN A 30 -2.61 17.80 0.26
C ASN A 30 -2.49 16.36 0.76
N ILE A 31 -2.39 16.16 2.08
CA ILE A 31 -2.29 14.83 2.66
C ILE A 31 -3.54 14.56 3.50
N TYR A 32 -4.09 13.38 3.34
CA TYR A 32 -5.30 12.98 4.01
C TYR A 32 -5.12 12.92 5.53
N PRO A 33 -6.08 13.43 6.34
CA PRO A 33 -5.94 13.52 7.79
C PRO A 33 -5.64 12.18 8.49
N SER A 34 -6.19 11.06 8.01
CA SER A 34 -5.93 9.75 8.62
C SER A 34 -4.47 9.31 8.49
N VAL A 35 -3.80 9.69 7.39
CA VAL A 35 -2.38 9.38 7.15
C VAL A 35 -1.48 10.24 8.04
N LEU A 36 -1.90 11.48 8.34
CA LEU A 36 -1.18 12.37 9.24
C LEU A 36 -1.31 11.98 10.71
N ALA A 37 -2.42 11.34 11.09
CA ALA A 37 -2.66 10.87 12.44
C ALA A 37 -1.90 9.57 12.77
N LYS A 38 -1.40 8.85 11.75
CA LYS A 38 -0.63 7.61 11.94
C LYS A 38 0.72 7.89 12.62
N PRO A 39 1.17 7.01 13.53
CA PRO A 39 2.51 7.11 14.09
C PRO A 39 3.57 6.84 13.01
N ASP A 40 4.77 7.35 13.23
CA ASP A 40 5.89 7.17 12.29
C ASP A 40 6.31 5.70 12.10
N ASP A 41 5.98 4.83 13.06
CA ASP A 41 6.27 3.38 13.06
C ASP A 41 5.24 2.57 12.26
N ASP A 42 4.10 3.16 11.88
CA ASP A 42 3.12 2.48 11.03
C ASP A 42 3.74 2.16 9.66
N PRO A 43 3.55 0.96 9.09
CA PRO A 43 4.08 0.61 7.77
C PRO A 43 3.65 1.62 6.69
N LEU A 44 2.42 2.12 6.76
CA LEU A 44 1.86 3.12 5.85
C LEU A 44 1.98 4.55 6.40
N SER A 45 2.94 4.80 7.28
CA SER A 45 3.22 6.17 7.75
C SER A 45 3.66 7.07 6.60
N LEU A 46 3.38 8.36 6.74
CA LEU A 46 3.80 9.38 5.78
C LEU A 46 5.31 9.34 5.52
N LYS A 47 6.11 9.02 6.55
CA LYS A 47 7.55 8.89 6.46
C LYS A 47 7.94 7.75 5.51
N ASN A 48 7.40 6.55 5.73
CA ASN A 48 7.72 5.35 4.97
C ASN A 48 7.26 5.48 3.51
N VAL A 49 6.03 5.94 3.28
CA VAL A 49 5.49 6.10 1.92
C VAL A 49 6.30 7.12 1.10
N LYS A 50 6.75 8.22 1.72
CA LYS A 50 7.64 9.18 1.02
C LYS A 50 9.00 8.59 0.68
N GLU A 51 9.55 7.74 1.54
CA GLU A 51 10.79 7.02 1.26
C GLU A 51 10.61 6.04 0.10
N TRP A 52 9.49 5.31 0.07
CA TRP A 52 9.17 4.37 -1.01
C TRP A 52 8.93 5.08 -2.35
N ILE A 53 8.25 6.23 -2.36
CA ILE A 53 8.10 7.06 -3.56
C ILE A 53 9.46 7.47 -4.11
N LYS A 54 10.40 7.86 -3.24
CA LYS A 54 11.76 8.21 -3.67
C LYS A 54 12.46 7.00 -4.27
N HIS A 55 12.43 5.86 -3.60
CA HIS A 55 13.05 4.63 -4.06
C HIS A 55 12.49 4.18 -5.43
N ALA A 56 11.17 4.14 -5.58
CA ALA A 56 10.53 3.74 -6.83
C ALA A 56 10.85 4.70 -7.99
N LYS A 57 11.00 6.01 -7.73
CA LYS A 57 11.46 6.98 -8.74
C LYS A 57 12.92 6.75 -9.15
N GLU A 58 13.78 6.39 -8.20
CA GLU A 58 15.18 6.03 -8.48
C GLU A 58 15.26 4.75 -9.31
N GLU A 59 14.52 3.69 -8.95
CA GLU A 59 14.42 2.44 -9.72
C GLU A 59 13.89 2.68 -11.14
N ALA A 60 12.81 3.43 -11.28
CA ALA A 60 12.26 3.78 -12.59
C ALA A 60 13.31 4.49 -13.47
N SER A 61 14.09 5.41 -12.89
CA SER A 61 15.16 6.10 -13.61
C SER A 61 16.32 5.16 -13.99
N ALA A 62 16.62 4.16 -13.16
CA ALA A 62 17.63 3.15 -13.43
C ALA A 62 17.20 2.24 -14.58
N PHE A 63 15.95 1.76 -14.60
CA PHE A 63 15.41 0.97 -15.71
C PHE A 63 15.33 1.77 -17.01
N ALA A 64 14.96 3.05 -16.95
CA ALA A 64 14.97 3.92 -18.13
C ALA A 64 16.40 4.18 -18.66
N ARG A 65 17.41 4.18 -17.78
CA ARG A 65 18.83 4.22 -18.18
C ARG A 65 19.27 2.91 -18.81
N SER A 66 18.92 1.77 -18.21
CA SER A 66 19.29 0.46 -18.75
C SER A 66 18.66 0.22 -20.13
N ALA A 67 17.47 0.77 -20.41
CA ALA A 67 16.84 0.69 -21.72
C ALA A 67 17.63 1.38 -22.85
N ARG A 68 18.56 2.30 -22.52
CA ARG A 68 19.37 3.03 -23.52
C ARG A 68 20.57 2.19 -23.91
N GLY A 69 20.64 1.79 -25.19
CA GLY A 69 21.75 1.01 -25.74
C GLY A 69 21.57 -0.50 -25.67
N SER A 70 20.44 -0.99 -25.15
CA SER A 70 20.09 -2.41 -25.18
C SER A 70 19.43 -2.82 -26.50
N SER A 71 19.36 -4.14 -26.73
CA SER A 71 18.61 -4.69 -27.85
C SER A 71 17.12 -4.27 -27.80
N PRO A 72 16.39 -4.26 -28.93
CA PRO A 72 14.98 -3.84 -28.94
C PRO A 72 14.09 -4.58 -27.94
N LYS A 73 14.33 -5.89 -27.75
CA LYS A 73 13.57 -6.73 -26.81
C LYS A 73 13.84 -6.35 -25.35
N GLU A 74 15.10 -6.12 -25.00
CA GLU A 74 15.52 -5.72 -23.65
C GLU A 74 15.10 -4.28 -23.33
N LYS A 75 15.10 -3.40 -24.34
CA LYS A 75 14.60 -2.04 -24.23
C LYS A 75 13.12 -2.03 -23.86
N THR A 76 12.28 -2.79 -24.56
CA THR A 76 10.84 -2.89 -24.24
C THR A 76 10.63 -3.44 -22.83
N LYS A 77 11.37 -4.49 -22.44
CA LYS A 77 11.29 -5.05 -21.08
C LYS A 77 11.68 -4.03 -20.01
N SER A 78 12.79 -3.31 -20.21
CA SER A 78 13.28 -2.31 -19.27
C SER A 78 12.32 -1.11 -19.16
N GLN A 79 11.73 -0.68 -20.29
CA GLN A 79 10.74 0.39 -20.28
C GLN A 79 9.48 -0.03 -19.53
N ALA A 80 8.97 -1.25 -19.75
CA ALA A 80 7.83 -1.77 -19.01
C ALA A 80 8.08 -1.81 -17.49
N LEU A 81 9.29 -2.20 -17.07
CA LEU A 81 9.68 -2.16 -15.65
C LEU A 81 9.71 -0.73 -15.10
N ALA A 82 10.21 0.24 -15.87
CA ALA A 82 10.19 1.65 -15.49
C ALA A 82 8.75 2.16 -15.33
N ASP A 83 7.88 1.84 -16.28
CA ASP A 83 6.48 2.26 -16.28
C ASP A 83 5.70 1.63 -15.12
N ASN A 84 5.97 0.37 -14.78
CA ASN A 84 5.40 -0.29 -13.61
C ASN A 84 5.76 0.45 -12.31
N LYS A 85 7.03 0.83 -12.15
CA LYS A 85 7.48 1.59 -10.97
C LYS A 85 6.86 2.99 -10.89
N LEU A 86 6.66 3.64 -12.04
CA LEU A 86 5.92 4.91 -12.10
C LEU A 86 4.43 4.72 -11.78
N GLY A 87 3.84 3.59 -12.14
CA GLY A 87 2.50 3.18 -11.72
C GLY A 87 2.40 3.08 -10.19
N TYR A 88 3.36 2.42 -9.56
CA TYR A 88 3.41 2.29 -8.10
C TYR A 88 3.55 3.65 -7.39
N VAL A 89 4.36 4.56 -7.94
CA VAL A 89 4.44 5.95 -7.47
C VAL A 89 3.07 6.63 -7.46
N ARG A 90 2.28 6.47 -8.53
CA ARG A 90 0.92 7.05 -8.61
C ARG A 90 -0.01 6.48 -7.55
N PHE A 91 0.12 5.19 -7.22
CA PHE A 91 -0.67 4.55 -6.16
C PHE A 91 -0.32 5.11 -4.77
N MET A 92 0.96 5.30 -4.49
CA MET A 92 1.43 5.90 -3.25
C MET A 92 1.02 7.38 -3.14
N GLU A 93 1.11 8.15 -4.23
CA GLU A 93 0.65 9.54 -4.28
C GLU A 93 -0.87 9.63 -4.11
N HIS A 94 -1.63 8.68 -4.67
CA HIS A 94 -3.06 8.55 -4.43
C HIS A 94 -3.36 8.32 -2.94
N TYR A 95 -2.69 7.35 -2.32
CA TYR A 95 -2.83 7.06 -0.89
C TYR A 95 -2.56 8.28 -0.01
N LEU A 96 -1.50 9.04 -0.29
CA LEU A 96 -1.21 10.25 0.47
C LEU A 96 -2.35 11.27 0.36
N ARG A 97 -3.01 11.37 -0.81
CA ARG A 97 -4.10 12.34 -1.06
C ARG A 97 -5.45 11.90 -0.49
N THR A 98 -5.82 10.63 -0.62
CA THR A 98 -7.16 10.12 -0.26
C THR A 98 -7.19 9.36 1.06
N GLY A 99 -6.05 8.87 1.53
CA GLY A 99 -5.94 7.98 2.69
C GLY A 99 -6.26 6.52 2.37
N ASP A 100 -6.69 6.21 1.14
CA ASP A 100 -7.07 4.88 0.72
C ASP A 100 -5.98 4.24 -0.13
N TRP A 101 -5.61 3.01 0.25
CA TRP A 101 -4.63 2.23 -0.49
C TRP A 101 -5.33 1.40 -1.57
N ILE A 102 -4.77 1.39 -2.78
CA ILE A 102 -5.42 0.82 -3.98
C ILE A 102 -4.69 -0.37 -4.60
N SER A 103 -3.52 -0.74 -4.09
CA SER A 103 -2.72 -1.87 -4.60
C SER A 103 -2.81 -3.08 -3.67
N ASP A 104 -2.72 -4.29 -4.22
CA ASP A 104 -2.63 -5.53 -3.44
C ASP A 104 -1.33 -5.65 -2.63
N TYR A 105 -0.29 -4.96 -3.07
CA TYR A 105 1.04 -5.01 -2.49
C TYR A 105 1.49 -3.63 -2.01
N MET A 106 2.28 -3.62 -0.92
CA MET A 106 2.93 -2.45 -0.34
C MET A 106 4.40 -2.73 -0.01
N GLY A 107 5.08 -1.71 0.50
CA GLY A 107 6.48 -1.77 0.90
C GLY A 107 7.40 -1.16 -0.16
N LYS A 108 8.67 -1.03 0.23
CA LYS A 108 9.72 -0.41 -0.62
C LYS A 108 9.92 -1.14 -1.95
N GLU A 109 9.78 -2.46 -1.94
CA GLU A 109 9.97 -3.34 -3.10
C GLU A 109 8.66 -4.02 -3.55
N GLU A 110 7.50 -3.62 -2.99
CA GLU A 110 6.19 -4.25 -3.30
C GLU A 110 6.06 -5.72 -2.82
N ASN A 111 6.83 -6.11 -1.80
CA ASN A 111 6.86 -7.50 -1.31
C ASN A 111 5.75 -7.84 -0.29
N GLN A 112 5.11 -6.84 0.30
CA GLN A 112 4.16 -7.06 1.41
C GLN A 112 2.72 -7.05 0.90
N ARG A 113 2.01 -8.18 1.03
CA ARG A 113 0.62 -8.29 0.61
C ARG A 113 -0.34 -7.68 1.63
N ILE A 114 -1.25 -6.83 1.16
CA ILE A 114 -2.34 -6.24 1.94
C ILE A 114 -3.53 -7.19 2.01
N ASN A 115 -4.27 -7.07 3.11
CA ASN A 115 -5.57 -7.70 3.24
C ASN A 115 -6.66 -6.66 3.05
N TRP A 116 -7.50 -6.87 2.05
CA TRP A 116 -8.67 -6.04 1.83
C TRP A 116 -9.66 -6.21 2.97
N LYS A 117 -10.28 -5.09 3.37
CA LYS A 117 -11.36 -5.07 4.35
C LYS A 117 -12.65 -4.68 3.64
N CYS A 118 -13.73 -5.40 3.92
CA CYS A 118 -15.06 -5.01 3.52
C CYS A 118 -15.49 -3.77 4.31
N VAL A 119 -15.82 -2.69 3.60
CA VAL A 119 -16.33 -1.44 4.18
C VAL A 119 -17.85 -1.44 4.22
N ALA A 120 -18.50 -1.92 3.15
CA ALA A 120 -19.94 -2.03 3.03
C ALA A 120 -20.33 -3.44 2.57
N MET A 121 -21.20 -4.08 3.35
CA MET A 121 -21.72 -5.41 3.03
C MET A 121 -22.74 -5.34 1.90
N ALA A 122 -22.60 -6.24 0.93
CA ALA A 122 -23.63 -6.48 -0.07
C ALA A 122 -24.43 -7.74 0.31
N TYR A 123 -25.70 -7.77 -0.09
CA TYR A 123 -26.61 -8.88 0.19
C TYR A 123 -27.22 -9.41 -1.12
N TYR A 124 -27.63 -10.67 -1.10
CA TYR A 124 -28.51 -11.26 -2.09
C TYR A 124 -29.97 -10.86 -1.81
N PRO A 125 -30.91 -11.07 -2.76
CA PRO A 125 -32.33 -10.75 -2.55
C PRO A 125 -32.98 -11.51 -1.39
N ASP A 126 -32.45 -12.68 -1.04
CA ASP A 126 -32.86 -13.51 0.11
C ASP A 126 -32.31 -12.99 1.46
N GLY A 127 -31.53 -11.91 1.44
CA GLY A 127 -30.89 -11.33 2.63
C GLY A 127 -29.59 -12.00 3.04
N THR A 128 -29.09 -12.99 2.31
CA THR A 128 -27.81 -13.63 2.62
C THR A 128 -26.62 -12.70 2.28
N PRO A 129 -25.59 -12.59 3.14
CA PRO A 129 -24.45 -11.72 2.89
C PRO A 129 -23.57 -12.26 1.75
N LYS A 130 -23.28 -11.42 0.76
CA LYS A 130 -22.30 -11.71 -0.30
C LYS A 130 -20.90 -11.60 0.27
N ARG A 131 -20.13 -12.69 0.18
CA ARG A 131 -18.76 -12.73 0.69
C ARG A 131 -17.77 -13.26 -0.35
N THR A 132 -16.71 -12.49 -0.55
CA THR A 132 -15.55 -12.82 -1.37
C THR A 132 -14.41 -13.37 -0.52
N ALA A 133 -13.81 -14.48 -0.96
CA ALA A 133 -12.66 -15.09 -0.30
C ALA A 133 -11.44 -14.17 -0.28
N GLY A 134 -10.68 -14.20 0.82
CA GLY A 134 -9.51 -13.35 1.04
C GLY A 134 -9.82 -11.96 1.61
N VAL A 135 -11.08 -11.53 1.63
CA VAL A 135 -11.50 -10.25 2.22
C VAL A 135 -11.76 -10.43 3.71
N TRP A 136 -11.30 -9.46 4.52
CA TRP A 136 -11.61 -9.37 5.94
C TRP A 136 -12.94 -8.68 6.16
N TYR A 137 -13.80 -9.27 6.99
CA TYR A 137 -15.13 -8.76 7.26
C TYR A 137 -15.27 -8.33 8.73
N PRO A 138 -15.83 -7.13 9.01
CA PRO A 138 -15.96 -6.63 10.39
C PRO A 138 -16.97 -7.38 11.25
N ASP A 139 -18.02 -7.94 10.66
CA ASP A 139 -19.10 -8.67 11.35
C ASP A 139 -18.58 -9.98 11.98
N ILE A 140 -17.81 -10.75 11.22
CA ILE A 140 -17.20 -12.02 11.64
C ILE A 140 -15.79 -11.85 12.21
N LYS A 141 -15.22 -10.63 12.13
CA LYS A 141 -13.85 -10.27 12.55
C LYS A 141 -12.75 -11.19 11.99
N LYS A 142 -13.00 -11.83 10.85
CA LYS A 142 -12.11 -12.83 10.25
C LYS A 142 -12.05 -12.63 8.73
N LYS A 143 -10.97 -13.13 8.12
CA LYS A 143 -10.87 -13.26 6.66
C LYS A 143 -11.77 -14.39 6.17
N TRP A 144 -12.55 -14.11 5.14
CA TRP A 144 -13.37 -15.12 4.49
C TRP A 144 -12.50 -16.12 3.72
N THR A 145 -12.83 -17.41 3.81
CA THR A 145 -12.13 -18.50 3.13
C THR A 145 -13.14 -19.36 2.38
N ASN A 146 -12.71 -20.03 1.32
CA ASN A 146 -13.60 -20.83 0.46
C ASN A 146 -14.39 -21.89 1.24
N ASN A 147 -13.81 -22.44 2.30
CA ASN A 147 -14.42 -23.50 3.11
C ASN A 147 -15.55 -23.00 4.02
N MET A 148 -15.79 -21.69 4.10
CA MET A 148 -16.88 -21.10 4.89
C MET A 148 -18.11 -20.76 4.05
N THR A 149 -18.05 -20.95 2.73
CA THR A 149 -19.25 -20.93 1.88
C THR A 149 -20.07 -22.16 2.24
N VAL A 150 -20.96 -22.00 3.22
CA VAL A 150 -21.93 -23.03 3.54
C VAL A 150 -22.80 -23.17 2.30
N MET A 151 -22.67 -24.31 1.63
CA MET A 151 -23.54 -24.73 0.54
C MET A 151 -24.99 -24.45 0.93
N SER A 152 -25.68 -23.61 0.16
CA SER A 152 -27.12 -23.35 0.31
C SER A 152 -27.98 -24.54 -0.17
N GLU A 153 -27.38 -25.71 -0.40
CA GLU A 153 -28.12 -26.93 -0.65
C GLU A 153 -28.31 -27.67 0.67
N LEU A 154 -29.55 -27.66 1.15
CA LEU A 154 -30.08 -28.64 2.08
C LEU A 154 -29.84 -30.04 1.50
N VAL A 155 -28.66 -30.62 1.73
CA VAL A 155 -28.48 -32.07 1.58
C VAL A 155 -29.19 -32.69 2.79
N ALA A 156 -30.47 -32.98 2.61
CA ALA A 156 -31.22 -33.82 3.53
C ALA A 156 -30.56 -35.21 3.51
N ILE A 157 -29.64 -35.45 4.45
CA ILE A 157 -29.18 -36.79 4.78
C ILE A 157 -30.36 -37.45 5.49
N THR A 158 -31.25 -38.06 4.70
CA THR A 158 -32.27 -38.93 5.25
C THR A 158 -31.58 -40.22 5.62
N ASP A 159 -31.26 -40.37 6.90
CA ASP A 159 -30.83 -41.62 7.49
C ASP A 159 -31.92 -42.68 7.23
N LYS A 160 -31.66 -43.61 6.30
CA LYS A 160 -32.48 -44.80 6.06
C LYS A 160 -32.38 -45.83 7.21
N GLN A 161 -32.02 -45.40 8.41
CA GLN A 161 -31.96 -46.24 9.60
C GLN A 161 -33.24 -46.04 10.40
N PHE A 162 -34.39 -46.56 9.94
CA PHE A 162 -35.52 -46.95 10.79
C PHE A 162 -36.69 -47.38 9.90
N VAL A 163 -36.72 -48.66 9.49
CA VAL A 163 -37.97 -49.42 9.51
C VAL A 163 -37.60 -50.85 9.91
N GLY A 164 -37.83 -51.18 11.18
CA GLY A 164 -37.88 -52.55 11.66
C GLY A 164 -39.34 -53.00 11.71
N LYS A 165 -39.62 -54.14 11.08
CA LYS A 165 -40.24 -55.33 11.67
C LYS A 165 -40.32 -56.42 10.61
#